data_AF-A0A8X8YUZ5-F1
#
_entry.id   AF-A0A8X8YUZ5-F1
#
_cell.length_a   1.000
_cell.length_b   1.000
_cell.length_c   1.000
_cell.angle_alpha   90.00
_cell.angle_beta   90.00
_cell.angle_gamma   90.00
#
_symmetry.space_group_name_H-M   'P 1'
#
loop_
_entity.id
_entity.type
_entity.pdbx_description
1 polymer ?
#
loop_
_entity_poly.entity_id
_entity_poly.type
_entity_poly.pdbx_seq_one_letter_code
_entity_poly.pdbx_strand_id
1 'polypeptide(L)' 'MKSIGYTPDCGTCNYLFLTLSKIGQFGEAVEVLKGMGRAGCVPDCDSYGGLIVELSEARKVDAVAEVVREMM' A
#
# COMPACT_ATOMS: atom_id res chain seq x y z
N MET A 1 13.68 -0.77 -9.81
CA MET A 1 13.43 -2.16 -9.34
C MET A 1 13.14 -3.09 -10.51
N LYS A 2 12.04 -2.92 -11.27
CA LYS A 2 11.78 -3.77 -12.45
C LYS A 2 12.84 -3.67 -13.57
N SER A 3 13.43 -2.50 -13.80
CA SER A 3 14.44 -2.27 -14.85
C SER A 3 15.76 -3.02 -14.64
N ILE A 4 16.03 -3.50 -13.43
CA ILE A 4 17.22 -4.31 -13.10
C ILE A 4 16.87 -5.79 -12.88
N GLY A 5 15.65 -6.22 -13.25
CA GLY A 5 15.18 -7.60 -13.07
C GLY A 5 14.78 -7.95 -11.63
N TYR A 6 14.68 -6.97 -10.73
CA TYR A 6 14.27 -7.19 -9.34
C TYR A 6 12.76 -6.97 -9.17
N THR A 7 12.05 -8.02 -8.79
CA THR A 7 10.63 -7.97 -8.45
C THR A 7 10.50 -7.66 -6.96
N PRO A 8 9.85 -6.54 -6.57
CA PRO A 8 9.58 -6.25 -5.17
C PRO A 8 8.80 -7.40 -4.53
N ASP A 9 9.21 -7.85 -3.35
CA ASP A 9 8.46 -8.79 -2.54
C ASP A 9 7.45 -8.06 -1.63
N CYS A 10 6.62 -8.83 -0.91
CA CYS A 10 5.63 -8.24 0.01
C CYS A 10 6.28 -7.33 1.05
N GLY A 11 7.45 -7.70 1.58
CA GLY A 11 8.19 -6.88 2.55
C GLY A 11 8.63 -5.53 1.99
N THR A 12 9.13 -5.51 0.75
CA THR A 12 9.56 -4.29 0.07
C THR A 12 8.38 -3.36 -0.20
N CYS A 13 7.27 -3.91 -0.70
CA CYS A 13 6.05 -3.15 -0.92
C CYS A 13 5.45 -2.63 0.39
N ASN A 14 5.51 -3.43 1.46
CA ASN A 14 5.05 -3.06 2.79
C ASN A 14 5.85 -1.88 3.35
N TYR A 15 7.17 -1.96 3.24
CA TYR A 15 8.04 -0.87 3.62
C TYR A 15 7.76 0.40 2.81
N LEU A 16 7.64 0.28 1.48
CA LEU A 16 7.37 1.41 0.60
C LEU A 16 6.06 2.12 0.94
N PHE A 17 4.95 1.38 1.11
CA PHE A 17 3.69 2.03 1.45
C PHE A 17 3.74 2.70 2.82
N LEU A 18 4.29 2.04 3.86
CA LEU A 18 4.38 2.62 5.21
C LEU A 18 5.20 3.92 5.19
N THR A 19 6.30 3.92 4.44
CA THR A 19 7.15 5.11 4.34
C THR A 19 6.42 6.25 3.63
N LEU A 20 5.71 5.94 2.52
CA LEU A 20 4.92 6.90 1.75
C LEU A 20 3.75 7.48 2.58
N SER A 21 3.03 6.64 3.31
CA SER A 21 1.97 7.07 4.22
C SER A 21 2.48 8.00 5.32
N LYS A 22 3.62 7.67 5.95
CA LYS A 22 4.24 8.52 6.99
C LYS A 22 4.66 9.90 6.52
N ILE A 23 5.02 10.04 5.24
CA ILE A 23 5.37 11.33 4.63
C ILE A 23 4.16 12.01 3.96
N GLY A 24 2.96 11.46 4.12
CA GLY A 24 1.71 12.03 3.58
C GLY A 24 1.48 11.78 2.09
N GLN A 25 2.30 10.94 1.45
CA GLN A 25 2.19 10.53 0.05
C GLN A 25 1.22 9.36 -0.11
N PHE A 26 -0.03 9.60 0.28
CA PHE A 26 -1.06 8.55 0.31
C PHE A 26 -1.45 8.05 -1.08
N GLY A 27 -1.39 8.90 -2.10
CA GLY A 27 -1.68 8.49 -3.48
C GLY A 27 -0.66 7.48 -3.98
N GLU A 28 0.63 7.74 -3.78
CA GLU A 28 1.68 6.79 -4.11
C GLU A 28 1.58 5.50 -3.27
N ALA A 29 1.21 5.60 -1.99
CA ALA A 29 1.04 4.43 -1.11
C ALA A 29 -0.04 3.48 -1.64
N VAL A 30 -1.19 4.02 -2.08
CA VAL A 30 -2.28 3.24 -2.69
C VAL A 30 -1.85 2.59 -4.00
N GLU A 31 -1.10 3.30 -4.86
CA GLU A 31 -0.60 2.75 -6.11
C GLU A 31 0.42 1.61 -5.92
N VAL A 32 1.25 1.69 -4.88
CA VAL A 32 2.13 0.58 -4.49
C VAL A 32 1.30 -0.65 -4.13
N LEU A 33 0.26 -0.47 -3.32
CA LEU A 33 -0.58 -1.56 -2.83
C LEU A 33 -1.35 -2.24 -3.98
N LYS A 34 -1.95 -1.44 -4.88
CA LYS A 34 -2.55 -1.91 -6.17
C LYS A 34 -1.55 -2.65 -7.05
N GLY A 35 -0.29 -2.24 -7.01
CA GLY A 35 0.80 -2.82 -7.78
C GLY A 35 1.24 -4.19 -7.29
N MET A 36 1.01 -4.53 -6.02
CA MET A 36 1.44 -5.79 -5.40
C MET A 36 0.82 -7.00 -6.10
N GLY A 37 -0.51 -6.99 -6.32
CA GLY A 37 -1.20 -8.09 -7.00
C GLY A 37 -0.64 -8.34 -8.41
N ARG A 38 -0.32 -7.28 -9.15
CA ARG A 38 0.32 -7.37 -10.48
C ARG A 38 1.76 -7.88 -10.43
N ALA A 39 2.43 -7.78 -9.29
CA ALA A 39 3.78 -8.30 -9.07
C ALA A 39 3.79 -9.76 -8.59
N GLY A 40 2.62 -10.39 -8.41
CA GLY A 40 2.51 -11.72 -7.82
C GLY A 40 2.68 -11.71 -6.29
N CYS A 41 2.62 -10.53 -5.67
CA CYS A 41 2.68 -10.33 -4.23
C CYS A 41 1.28 -10.12 -3.71
N VAL A 42 0.82 -10.98 -2.80
CA VAL A 42 -0.48 -10.81 -2.15
C VAL A 42 -0.25 -9.92 -0.93
N PRO A 43 -0.82 -8.70 -0.89
CA PRO A 43 -0.84 -7.94 0.35
C PRO A 43 -1.67 -8.70 1.38
N ASP A 44 -1.14 -8.81 2.60
CA ASP A 44 -1.80 -9.48 3.72
C ASP A 44 -2.67 -8.50 4.52
N CYS A 45 -3.47 -9.04 5.46
CA CYS A 45 -4.34 -8.24 6.32
C CYS A 45 -3.58 -7.17 7.12
N ASP A 46 -2.32 -7.44 7.49
CA ASP A 46 -1.49 -6.49 8.24
C ASP A 46 -1.09 -5.29 7.37
N SER A 47 -0.82 -5.53 6.07
CA SER A 47 -0.52 -4.50 5.07
C SER A 47 -1.69 -3.54 4.89
N TYR A 48 -2.90 -4.08 4.66
CA TYR A 48 -4.12 -3.28 4.53
C TYR A 48 -4.48 -2.58 5.84
N GLY A 49 -4.37 -3.30 6.98
CA GLY A 49 -4.70 -2.78 8.30
C GLY A 49 -3.85 -1.58 8.70
N GLY A 50 -2.53 -1.65 8.46
CA GLY A 50 -1.62 -0.53 8.71
C GLY A 50 -1.97 0.71 7.89
N LEU A 51 -2.28 0.53 6.61
CA LEU A 51 -2.67 1.62 5.72
C LEU A 51 -4.00 2.27 6.14
N ILE A 52 -4.99 1.46 6.52
CA ILE A 52 -6.28 1.96 7.00
C ILE A 52 -6.11 2.81 8.27
N VAL A 53 -5.26 2.37 9.21
CA VAL A 53 -4.98 3.12 10.45
C VAL A 53 -4.34 4.48 10.12
N GLU A 54 -3.26 4.51 9.34
CA GLU A 54 -2.56 5.76 9.03
C GLU A 54 -3.46 6.73 8.23
N LEU A 55 -4.23 6.23 7.26
CA LEU A 55 -5.19 7.06 6.51
C LEU A 55 -6.33 7.60 7.40
N SER A 56 -6.76 6.81 8.38
CA SER A 56 -7.79 7.23 9.34
C SER A 56 -7.28 8.34 10.26
N GLU A 57 -6.05 8.22 10.76
CA GLU A 57 -5.39 9.27 11.55
C GLU A 57 -5.19 10.55 10.73
N ALA A 58 -4.87 10.41 9.43
CA ALA A 58 -4.75 11.53 8.50
C ALA A 58 -6.09 12.11 8.00
N ARG A 59 -7.23 11.57 8.46
CA ARG A 59 -8.59 11.94 8.04
C ARG A 59 -8.82 11.83 6.52
N LYS A 60 -8.13 10.91 5.85
CA LYS A 60 -8.25 10.64 4.41
C LYS A 60 -9.32 9.57 4.15
N VAL A 61 -10.57 9.88 4.52
CA VAL A 61 -11.69 8.92 4.51
C VAL A 61 -11.95 8.33 3.11
N ASP A 62 -11.81 9.13 2.05
CA ASP A 62 -12.00 8.65 0.68
C ASP A 62 -10.99 7.56 0.30
N ALA A 63 -9.72 7.75 0.69
CA ALA A 63 -8.66 6.78 0.46
C ALA A 63 -8.85 5.52 1.31
N VAL A 64 -9.32 5.65 2.55
CA VAL A 64 -9.70 4.48 3.39
C VAL A 64 -10.77 3.65 2.67
N ALA A 65 -11.80 4.30 2.14
CA ALA A 65 -12.88 3.61 1.44
C ALA A 65 -12.41 2.92 0.16
N GLU A 66 -11.41 3.46 -0.53
CA GLU A 66 -10.79 2.81 -1.68
C GLU A 66 -10.01 1.55 -1.28
N VAL A 67 -9.14 1.67 -0.27
CA VAL A 67 -8.33 0.56 0.26
C VAL A 67 -9.20 -0.59 0.78
N VAL A 68 -10.29 -0.27 1.49
CA VAL A 68 -11.25 -1.28 1.98
C VAL A 68 -11.99 -1.98 0.83
N ARG A 69 -12.30 -1.26 -0.25
CA ARG A 69 -12.94 -1.87 -1.43
C ARG A 69 -12.00 -2.82 -2.17
N GLU A 70 -10.70 -2.52 -2.23
CA GLU A 70 -9.73 -3.42 -2.88
C GLU A 70 -9.44 -4.68 -2.06
N MET A 71 -9.68 -4.64 -0.74
CA MET A 71 -9.53 -5.80 0.13
C MET A 71 -10.68 -6.82 0.00
N MET A 72 -11.87 -6.41 -0.47
CA MET A 72 -13.06 -7.26 -0.64
C MET A 72 -13.14 -7.88 -2.05
#